data_AF-J3I5H5-F1
#
_entry.id   AF-J3I5H5-F1
#
_cell.length_a   1.000
_cell.length_b   1.000
_cell.length_c   1.000
_cell.angle_alpha   90.00
_cell.angle_beta   90.00
_cell.angle_gamma   90.00
#
_symmetry.space_group_name_H-M   'P 1'
#
loop_
_entity.id
_entity.type
_entity.pdbx_description
1 polymer ?
#
loop_
_entity_poly.entity_id
_entity_poly.type
_entity_poly.pdbx_seq_one_letter_code
_entity_poly.pdbx_strand_id
1 'polypeptide(L)' 'GRPLPIGRYELRFSVARYYGERNVPLSDPPFLDEIPLRFAISEPENHYHVPLLVTPWSYSTYRGS' A
#
# COMPACT_ATOMS: atom_id res chain seq x y z
N GLY A 1 -8.53 -1.11 18.15
CA GLY A 1 -8.62 -2.30 17.28
C GLY A 1 -8.14 -3.51 18.06
N ARG A 2 -8.39 -4.74 17.60
CA ARG A 2 -7.75 -5.92 18.21
C ARG A 2 -6.25 -5.92 17.86
N PRO A 3 -5.36 -6.38 18.77
CA PRO A 3 -3.94 -6.56 18.48
C PRO A 3 -3.74 -7.45 17.25
N LEU A 4 -2.81 -7.06 16.37
CA LEU A 4 -2.42 -7.90 15.25
C LEU A 4 -1.33 -8.89 15.69
N PRO A 5 -1.47 -10.20 15.40
CA PRO A 5 -0.43 -11.17 15.72
C PRO A 5 0.95 -10.78 15.18
N ILE A 6 2.00 -11.24 15.85
CA ILE A 6 3.36 -11.16 15.30
C ILE A 6 3.39 -11.97 14.01
N GLY A 7 3.87 -11.35 12.93
CA GLY A 7 3.83 -11.98 11.63
C GLY A 7 4.20 -11.05 10.49
N ARG A 8 4.19 -11.62 9.29
CA ARG A 8 4.34 -10.88 8.03
C ARG A 8 2.96 -10.70 7.41
N TYR A 9 2.71 -9.50 6.94
CA TYR A 9 1.46 -9.09 6.34
C TYR A 9 1.72 -8.49 4.96
N GLU A 10 0.70 -8.50 4.12
CA GLU A 10 0.72 -7.85 2.81
C GLU A 10 -0.58 -7.06 2.64
N LEU A 11 -0.45 -5.80 2.26
CA LEU A 11 -1.54 -5.01 1.71
C LEU A 11 -1.41 -5.00 0.19
N ARG A 12 -2.53 -5.14 -0.52
CA ARG A 12 -2.57 -5.07 -1.98
C ARG A 12 -3.44 -3.88 -2.39
N PHE A 13 -2.83 -2.91 -3.06
CA PHE A 13 -3.49 -1.70 -3.51
C PHE A 13 -3.73 -1.77 -5.02
N SER A 14 -4.99 -1.73 -5.47
CA SER A 14 -5.35 -1.66 -6.90
C SER A 14 -5.18 -0.24 -7.44
N VAL A 15 -3.94 0.15 -7.76
CA VAL A 15 -3.55 1.51 -8.14
C VAL A 15 -4.06 1.88 -9.54
N ALA A 16 -3.88 1.03 -10.55
CA ALA A 16 -4.39 1.33 -11.88
C ALA A 16 -5.91 1.44 -11.89
N ARG A 17 -6.61 0.58 -11.15
CA ARG A 17 -8.07 0.69 -10.99
C ARG A 17 -8.45 2.05 -10.37
N TYR A 18 -7.82 2.43 -9.26
CA TYR A 18 -8.10 3.69 -8.57
C TYR A 18 -7.95 4.91 -9.48
N TYR A 19 -6.89 4.96 -10.27
CA TYR A 19 -6.61 6.06 -11.20
C TYR A 19 -7.45 5.99 -12.49
N GLY A 20 -7.71 4.79 -13.01
CA GLY A 20 -8.59 4.55 -14.15
C GLY A 20 -10.01 5.03 -13.89
N GLU A 21 -10.57 4.75 -12.71
CA GLU A 21 -11.88 5.26 -12.28
C GLU A 21 -11.94 6.80 -12.19
N ARG A 22 -10.79 7.48 -12.13
CA ARG A 22 -10.67 8.94 -12.04
C ARG A 22 -10.25 9.58 -13.36
N ASN A 23 -10.20 8.82 -14.45
CA ASN A 23 -9.75 9.27 -15.76
C ASN A 23 -8.35 9.92 -15.74
N VAL A 24 -7.47 9.46 -14.85
CA VAL A 24 -6.06 9.88 -14.87
C VAL A 24 -5.36 9.14 -16.01
N PRO A 25 -4.62 9.82 -16.91
CA PRO A 25 -3.91 9.15 -17.99
C PRO A 25 -2.95 8.08 -17.47
N LEU A 26 -3.07 6.86 -17.99
CA LEU A 26 -2.20 5.73 -17.71
C LEU A 26 -1.45 5.31 -18.97
N SER A 27 -0.25 4.74 -18.79
CA SER A 27 0.38 3.96 -19.85
C SER A 27 -0.46 2.71 -20.14
N ASP A 28 -0.31 2.13 -21.33
CA ASP A 28 -0.91 0.85 -21.69
C ASP A 28 0.23 -0.14 -22.05
N PRO A 29 0.57 -1.08 -21.14
CA PRO A 29 -0.03 -1.33 -19.82
C PRO A 29 0.32 -0.27 -18.75
N PRO A 30 -0.48 -0.13 -17.66
CA PRO A 30 -0.14 0.77 -16.56
C PRO A 30 1.18 0.40 -15.90
N PHE A 31 2.05 1.39 -15.67
CA PHE A 31 3.35 1.14 -15.03
C PHE A 31 3.20 0.65 -13.59
N LEU A 32 2.26 1.22 -12.81
CA LEU A 32 1.82 0.69 -11.52
C LEU A 32 0.36 0.22 -11.60
N ASP A 33 0.17 -1.09 -11.62
CA ASP A 33 -1.16 -1.71 -11.60
C ASP A 33 -1.61 -2.06 -10.18
N GLU A 34 -1.04 -3.12 -9.62
CA GLU A 34 -1.26 -3.53 -8.23
C GLU A 34 0.05 -3.42 -7.43
N ILE A 35 0.01 -2.77 -6.28
CA ILE A 35 1.18 -2.65 -5.39
C ILE A 35 1.01 -3.57 -4.19
N PRO A 36 1.79 -4.66 -4.09
CA PRO A 36 1.92 -5.43 -2.85
C PRO A 36 2.90 -4.74 -1.90
N LEU A 37 2.41 -4.36 -0.72
CA LEU A 37 3.20 -3.77 0.36
C LEU A 37 3.34 -4.78 1.50
N ARG A 38 4.53 -5.36 1.61
CA ARG A 38 4.88 -6.32 2.67
C ARG A 38 5.52 -5.62 3.86
N PHE A 39 5.04 -5.93 5.06
CA PHE A 39 5.59 -5.44 6.31
C PHE A 39 5.46 -6.49 7.41
N ALA A 40 6.20 -6.30 8.49
CA ALA A 40 6.18 -7.20 9.64
C ALA A 40 5.66 -6.47 10.87
N ILE A 41 4.90 -7.21 11.68
CA ILE A 41 4.47 -6.80 13.01
C ILE A 41 5.32 -7.58 14.00
N SER A 42 6.00 -6.85 14.88
CA SER A 42 6.89 -7.36 15.94
C SER A 42 6.36 -7.10 17.34
N GLU A 43 5.48 -6.11 17.50
CA GLU A 43 4.98 -5.61 18.79
C GLU A 43 3.44 -5.45 18.72
N PRO A 44 2.65 -6.50 19.01
CA PRO A 44 1.21 -6.56 18.74
C PRO A 44 0.36 -5.43 19.34
N GLU A 45 0.80 -4.84 20.44
CA GLU A 45 0.09 -3.80 21.17
C GLU A 45 0.39 -2.37 20.65
N ASN A 46 1.39 -2.22 19.77
CA ASN A 46 1.72 -0.93 19.18
C ASN A 46 0.79 -0.57 18.03
N HIS A 47 0.63 0.73 17.80
CA HIS A 47 -0.02 1.24 16.60
C HIS A 47 0.93 1.11 15.39
N TYR A 48 0.47 0.47 14.32
CA TYR A 48 1.19 0.38 13.06
C TYR A 48 0.53 1.28 12.02
N HIS A 49 1.18 2.41 11.71
CA HIS A 49 0.81 3.26 10.59
C HIS A 49 1.72 2.96 9.40
N VAL A 50 1.15 2.42 8.32
CA VAL A 50 1.87 2.02 7.09
C VAL A 50 1.24 2.75 5.91
N PRO A 51 1.50 4.06 5.73
CA PRO A 51 0.90 4.84 4.67
C PRO A 51 1.48 4.48 3.30
N LEU A 52 0.68 4.74 2.26
CA LEU A 52 1.09 4.70 0.86
C LEU A 52 0.94 6.11 0.28
N LEU A 53 2.05 6.72 -0.15
CA LEU A 53 2.02 7.87 -1.07
C LEU A 53 2.21 7.30 -2.47
N VAL A 54 1.29 7.61 -3.37
CA VAL A 54 1.30 7.02 -4.71
C VAL A 54 0.94 8.07 -5.75
N THR A 55 1.68 8.03 -6.84
CA THR A 55 1.29 8.56 -8.15
C THR A 55 1.14 7.36 -9.07
N PRO A 56 0.61 7.55 -10.28
CA PRO A 56 0.61 6.45 -11.23
C PRO A 56 2.01 5.89 -11.53
N TRP A 57 3.10 6.68 -11.45
CA TRP A 57 4.47 6.27 -11.86
C TRP A 57 5.46 6.04 -10.71
N SER A 58 5.06 6.34 -9.48
CA SER A 58 5.94 6.20 -8.32
C SER A 58 5.12 5.97 -7.06
N TYR A 59 5.71 5.31 -6.09
CA TYR A 59 5.13 5.21 -4.76
C TYR A 59 6.21 5.21 -3.70
N SER A 60 5.81 5.55 -2.49
CA SER A 60 6.63 5.41 -1.29
C SER A 60 5.77 4.98 -0.12
N THR A 61 6.43 4.34 0.85
CA THR A 61 5.86 3.94 2.12
C THR A 61 6.91 4.06 3.21
N TYR A 62 6.48 4.09 4.46
CA TYR A 62 7.32 4.12 5.64
C TYR A 62 6.55 3.56 6.85
N ARG A 63 7.25 3.31 7.96
CA ARG A 63 6.61 3.05 9.26
C ARG A 63 6.39 4.39 9.97
N GLY A 64 5.14 4.81 10.09
CA GLY A 64 4.74 5.98 10.88
C GLY A 64 4.57 5.66 12.37
N SER A 65 4.41 6.72 13.16
CA SER A 65 4.07 6.70 14.59
C SER A 65 2.57 6.71 14.84
#